data_AF-A0A7X6Q9T1-F1
#
_entry.id   AF-A0A7X6Q9T1-F1
#
_cell.length_a   1.000
_cell.length_b   1.000
_cell.length_c   1.000
_cell.angle_alpha   90.00
_cell.angle_beta   90.00
_cell.angle_gamma   90.00
#
_symmetry.space_group_name_H-M   'P 1'
#
loop_
_entity.id
_entity.type
_entity.pdbx_description
1 polymer ?
#
loop_
_entity_poly.entity_id
_entity_poly.type
_entity_poly.pdbx_seq_one_letter_code
_entity_poly.pdbx_strand_id
1 'polypeptide(L)'
;MSFSFSSVILYTFSGTGNTTKVARMIKAKFEERGIETTHVEIGKQNPFPQPPAGALVGIGYPIHAFNAPAPLIKAMRSLQKRVGQKAFIFKVSGESLKINNAASKGLIRLLKKRGYSTLRDYHFLMPYNIWFKYSDPLAKHMYRYSLAQSQLVVTELLNGNPKGVSRAPLRAHVINAILKVQKPAARLNGRLYKADPAKCTLCGICEKGCPVANIEIKEGKVNFSKQCAMCMYCSMYCPEDAISIGLLKFWKVNGPYPYTQLSDDETLPFPFITKETKGIKRLFINHYHQLNEQFAKYKIEV
;
A
#
# COMPACT_ATOMS: atom_id res chain seq x y z
N MET A 1 -7.27 -14.01 -23.23
CA MET A 1 -7.84 -15.15 -22.46
C MET A 1 -8.84 -14.58 -21.48
N SER A 2 -10.13 -14.84 -21.73
CA SER A 2 -11.19 -14.55 -20.76
C SER A 2 -10.97 -15.44 -19.52
N PHE A 3 -11.18 -14.90 -18.32
CA PHE A 3 -11.22 -15.64 -17.07
C PHE A 3 -12.44 -15.18 -16.29
N SER A 4 -13.11 -16.11 -15.60
CA SER A 4 -14.28 -15.81 -14.76
C SER A 4 -13.96 -16.05 -13.28
N PHE A 5 -14.68 -15.34 -12.42
CA PHE A 5 -14.65 -15.49 -10.96
C PHE A 5 -16.00 -15.03 -10.42
N SER A 6 -16.49 -15.71 -9.38
CA SER A 6 -17.76 -15.37 -8.70
C SER A 6 -17.55 -14.64 -7.38
N SER A 7 -16.32 -14.63 -6.86
CA SER A 7 -15.94 -13.93 -5.64
C SER A 7 -14.52 -13.39 -5.72
N VAL A 8 -14.21 -12.42 -4.89
CA VAL A 8 -12.91 -11.78 -4.76
C VAL A 8 -12.44 -11.87 -3.31
N ILE A 9 -11.15 -12.08 -3.12
CA ILE A 9 -10.51 -11.95 -1.81
C ILE A 9 -9.27 -11.06 -1.91
N LEU A 10 -9.24 -10.01 -1.10
CA LEU A 10 -8.17 -9.02 -1.06
C LEU A 10 -7.32 -9.25 0.19
N TYR A 11 -6.06 -9.63 0.02
CA TYR A 11 -5.08 -9.71 1.11
C TYR A 11 -4.24 -8.45 1.14
N THR A 12 -4.22 -7.74 2.27
CA THR A 12 -3.42 -6.52 2.39
C THR A 12 -2.52 -6.50 3.61
N PHE A 13 -1.28 -6.09 3.42
CA PHE A 13 -0.48 -5.54 4.50
C PHE A 13 -0.55 -4.02 4.42
N SER A 14 -0.86 -3.33 5.52
CA SER A 14 -0.85 -1.87 5.56
C SER A 14 -0.16 -1.38 6.83
N GLY A 15 0.72 -0.40 6.68
CA GLY A 15 1.33 0.31 7.80
C GLY A 15 0.36 1.34 8.34
N THR A 16 0.26 2.47 7.64
CA THR A 16 -0.54 3.65 8.03
C THR A 16 -1.92 3.68 7.38
N GLY A 17 -2.42 2.53 6.91
CA GLY A 17 -3.77 2.37 6.39
C GLY A 17 -3.98 2.81 4.93
N ASN A 18 -3.02 3.40 4.22
CA ASN A 18 -3.21 3.82 2.83
C ASN A 18 -3.55 2.65 1.90
N THR A 19 -2.86 1.51 2.05
CA THR A 19 -3.17 0.28 1.30
C THR A 19 -4.52 -0.31 1.69
N THR A 20 -4.90 -0.26 2.98
CA THR A 20 -6.24 -0.65 3.42
C THR A 20 -7.31 0.22 2.76
N LYS A 21 -7.10 1.54 2.66
CA LYS A 21 -8.03 2.45 1.98
C LYS A 21 -8.20 2.08 0.51
N VAL A 22 -7.10 1.88 -0.23
CA VAL A 22 -7.16 1.41 -1.63
C VAL A 22 -7.89 0.06 -1.74
N ALA A 23 -7.64 -0.88 -0.84
CA ALA A 23 -8.35 -2.17 -0.85
C ALA A 23 -9.86 -2.01 -0.65
N ARG A 24 -10.28 -1.12 0.25
CA ARG A 24 -11.70 -0.80 0.47
C ARG A 24 -12.33 -0.13 -0.75
N MET A 25 -11.61 0.76 -1.43
CA MET A 25 -12.07 1.35 -2.70
C MET A 25 -12.28 0.28 -3.76
N ILE A 26 -11.29 -0.62 -3.96
CA ILE A 26 -11.40 -1.74 -4.92
C ILE A 26 -12.56 -2.68 -4.54
N LYS A 27 -12.70 -3.01 -3.25
CA LYS A 27 -13.79 -3.84 -2.72
C LYS A 27 -15.14 -3.23 -3.03
N ALA A 28 -15.35 -1.95 -2.71
CA ALA A 28 -16.59 -1.25 -3.01
C ALA A 28 -16.92 -1.32 -4.52
N LYS A 29 -15.93 -1.14 -5.39
CA LYS A 29 -16.13 -1.24 -6.85
C LYS A 29 -16.46 -2.63 -7.35
N PHE A 30 -15.99 -3.70 -6.70
CA PHE A 30 -16.46 -5.06 -7.01
C PHE A 30 -17.89 -5.31 -6.50
N GLU A 31 -18.22 -4.81 -5.31
CA GLU A 31 -19.54 -4.98 -4.70
C GLU A 31 -20.64 -4.20 -5.44
N GLU A 32 -20.32 -3.01 -5.96
CA GLU A 32 -21.17 -2.26 -6.90
C GLU A 32 -21.52 -3.07 -8.17
N ARG A 33 -20.71 -4.09 -8.50
CA ARG A 33 -20.95 -5.02 -9.62
C ARG A 33 -21.57 -6.35 -9.18
N GLY A 34 -22.06 -6.43 -7.94
CA GLY A 34 -22.69 -7.63 -7.37
C GLY A 34 -21.70 -8.76 -7.05
N ILE A 35 -20.39 -8.48 -6.95
CA ILE A 35 -19.38 -9.50 -6.70
C ILE A 35 -18.99 -9.51 -5.23
N GLU A 36 -19.25 -10.63 -4.56
CA GLU A 36 -18.87 -10.85 -3.17
C GLU A 36 -17.35 -10.67 -3.01
N THR A 37 -16.96 -9.74 -2.13
CA THR A 37 -15.55 -9.38 -1.94
C THR A 37 -15.15 -9.40 -0.47
N THR A 38 -14.26 -10.32 -0.10
CA THR A 38 -13.69 -10.39 1.26
C THR A 38 -12.39 -9.57 1.34
N HIS A 39 -12.19 -8.81 2.42
CA HIS A 39 -10.94 -8.09 2.69
C HIS A 39 -10.25 -8.64 3.95
N VAL A 40 -9.00 -9.08 3.81
CA VAL A 40 -8.18 -9.70 4.85
C VAL A 40 -6.93 -8.86 5.11
N GLU A 41 -6.83 -8.29 6.32
CA GLU A 41 -5.65 -7.55 6.77
C GLU A 41 -4.61 -8.46 7.43
N ILE A 42 -3.45 -8.60 6.79
CA ILE A 42 -2.34 -9.43 7.26
C ILE A 42 -1.87 -8.98 8.65
N GLY A 43 -1.77 -9.95 9.56
CA GLY A 43 -1.34 -9.75 10.95
C GLY A 43 -2.49 -9.75 11.95
N LYS A 44 -3.75 -9.76 11.51
CA LYS A 44 -4.93 -9.71 12.38
C LYS A 44 -5.73 -11.01 12.49
N GLN A 45 -5.49 -11.99 11.61
CA GLN A 45 -6.20 -13.28 11.63
C GLN A 45 -5.24 -14.44 11.84
N ASN A 46 -5.65 -15.39 12.68
CA ASN A 46 -5.00 -16.68 12.88
C ASN A 46 -6.09 -17.75 13.10
N PRO A 47 -6.20 -18.80 12.26
CA PRO A 47 -5.36 -19.10 11.09
C PRO A 47 -5.51 -18.06 9.96
N PHE A 48 -4.49 -17.96 9.09
CA PHE A 48 -4.53 -17.06 7.93
C PHE A 48 -5.53 -17.58 6.88
N PRO A 49 -6.56 -16.80 6.50
CA PRO A 49 -7.60 -17.24 5.57
C PRO A 49 -7.04 -17.69 4.22
N GLN A 50 -7.58 -18.79 3.70
CA GLN A 50 -7.27 -19.29 2.36
C GLN A 50 -8.31 -18.77 1.36
N PRO A 51 -7.93 -18.53 0.09
CA PRO A 51 -8.89 -18.06 -0.90
C PRO A 51 -9.92 -19.16 -1.22
N PRO A 52 -11.20 -18.83 -1.46
CA PRO A 52 -12.16 -19.80 -2.01
C PRO A 52 -11.70 -20.33 -3.37
N ALA A 53 -12.11 -21.55 -3.74
CA ALA A 53 -11.80 -22.10 -5.07
C ALA A 53 -12.37 -21.20 -6.17
N GLY A 54 -11.58 -20.89 -7.21
CA GLY A 54 -12.02 -20.03 -8.31
C GLY A 54 -12.09 -18.52 -8.00
N ALA A 55 -11.88 -18.09 -6.76
CA ALA A 55 -11.92 -16.66 -6.40
C ALA A 55 -10.78 -15.85 -7.04
N LEU A 56 -11.05 -14.61 -7.45
CA LEU A 56 -9.98 -13.70 -7.85
C LEU A 56 -9.22 -13.20 -6.62
N VAL A 57 -7.89 -13.37 -6.62
CA VAL A 57 -7.05 -13.01 -5.48
C VAL A 57 -6.37 -11.66 -5.69
N GLY A 58 -6.76 -10.64 -4.93
CA GLY A 58 -6.08 -9.34 -4.91
C GLY A 58 -5.03 -9.30 -3.80
N ILE A 59 -3.83 -8.78 -4.11
CA ILE A 59 -2.74 -8.66 -3.13
C ILE A 59 -2.26 -7.22 -3.06
N GLY A 60 -2.50 -6.58 -1.91
CA GLY A 60 -2.20 -5.18 -1.65
C GLY A 60 -1.04 -4.96 -0.71
N TYR A 61 -0.13 -4.03 -1.03
CA TYR A 61 0.94 -3.64 -0.11
C TYR A 61 1.52 -2.25 -0.35
N PRO A 62 2.07 -1.59 0.69
CA PRO A 62 2.93 -0.42 0.53
C PRO A 62 4.30 -0.85 0.01
N ILE A 63 4.89 -0.08 -0.89
CA ILE A 63 6.25 -0.33 -1.39
C ILE A 63 7.27 0.06 -0.31
N HIS A 64 8.00 -0.92 0.23
CA HIS A 64 9.09 -0.71 1.18
C HIS A 64 10.43 -0.93 0.47
N ALA A 65 11.21 0.15 0.28
CA ALA A 65 12.44 0.17 -0.53
C ALA A 65 12.33 -0.64 -1.83
N PHE A 66 11.35 -0.24 -2.66
CA PHE A 66 11.08 -0.83 -3.96
C PHE A 66 10.80 -2.33 -3.90
N ASN A 67 10.27 -2.85 -2.79
CA ASN A 67 9.95 -4.26 -2.57
C ASN A 67 8.61 -4.43 -1.84
N ALA A 68 8.05 -5.64 -1.96
CA ALA A 68 6.97 -6.09 -1.10
C ALA A 68 7.46 -6.30 0.37
N PRO A 69 6.70 -5.85 1.38
CA PRO A 69 7.04 -5.98 2.80
C PRO A 69 7.20 -7.43 3.26
N ALA A 70 8.06 -7.66 4.26
CA ALA A 70 8.32 -8.99 4.78
C ALA A 70 7.07 -9.70 5.36
N PRO A 71 6.17 -9.03 6.12
CA PRO A 71 4.94 -9.65 6.61
C PRO A 71 4.03 -10.15 5.47
N LEU A 72 3.89 -9.38 4.39
CA LEU A 72 3.17 -9.80 3.19
C LEU A 72 3.79 -11.05 2.57
N ILE A 73 5.12 -11.05 2.36
CA ILE A 73 5.81 -12.21 1.78
C ILE A 73 5.65 -13.45 2.67
N LYS A 74 5.66 -13.31 4.00
CA LYS A 74 5.40 -14.42 4.93
C LYS A 74 3.98 -14.95 4.76
N ALA A 75 2.98 -14.09 4.72
CA ALA A 75 1.57 -14.49 4.54
C ALA A 75 1.31 -15.14 3.17
N MET A 76 1.91 -14.63 2.09
CA MET A 76 1.77 -15.23 0.75
C MET A 76 2.50 -16.59 0.63
N ARG A 77 3.42 -16.91 1.56
CA ARG A 77 3.98 -18.26 1.72
C ARG A 77 3.07 -19.18 2.56
N SER A 78 1.97 -18.73 3.15
CA SER A 78 0.99 -19.63 3.76
C SER A 78 -0.04 -20.14 2.75
N LEU A 79 -0.18 -19.49 1.60
CA LEU A 79 -1.24 -19.80 0.64
C LEU A 79 -1.11 -21.22 0.10
N GLN A 80 -2.18 -22.01 0.16
CA GLN A 80 -2.21 -23.33 -0.45
C GLN A 80 -1.83 -23.25 -1.93
N LYS A 81 -1.11 -24.27 -2.42
CA LYS A 81 -0.79 -24.36 -3.85
C LYS A 81 -2.07 -24.59 -4.63
N ARG A 82 -2.27 -23.82 -5.70
CA ARG A 82 -3.43 -23.96 -6.60
C ARG A 82 -3.01 -23.70 -8.02
N VAL A 83 -3.29 -24.64 -8.92
CA VAL A 83 -2.93 -24.51 -10.32
C VAL A 83 -3.88 -23.52 -11.00
N GLY A 84 -3.33 -22.46 -11.58
CA GLY A 84 -4.08 -21.54 -12.43
C GLY A 84 -4.90 -20.48 -11.70
N GLN A 85 -4.89 -20.43 -10.36
CA GLN A 85 -5.63 -19.44 -9.58
C GLN A 85 -5.24 -18.02 -10.02
N LYS A 86 -6.21 -17.21 -10.42
CA LYS A 86 -5.95 -15.85 -10.90
C LYS A 86 -5.69 -14.89 -9.76
N ALA A 87 -4.71 -14.01 -9.95
CA ALA A 87 -4.39 -12.98 -8.98
C ALA A 87 -4.08 -11.64 -9.65
N PHE A 88 -4.29 -10.54 -8.93
CA PHE A 88 -3.81 -9.22 -9.29
C PHE A 88 -3.10 -8.57 -8.10
N ILE A 89 -2.24 -7.60 -8.37
CA ILE A 89 -1.48 -6.88 -7.35
C ILE A 89 -1.87 -5.40 -7.38
N PHE A 90 -1.99 -4.77 -6.22
CA PHE A 90 -2.09 -3.32 -6.11
C PHE A 90 -1.08 -2.79 -5.08
N LYS A 91 -0.05 -2.11 -5.57
CA LYS A 91 1.03 -1.55 -4.75
C LYS A 91 0.82 -0.06 -4.55
N VAL A 92 1.19 0.43 -3.37
CA VAL A 92 0.98 1.83 -2.97
C VAL A 92 2.31 2.49 -2.62
N SER A 93 2.57 3.69 -3.12
CA SER A 93 3.68 4.55 -2.67
C SER A 93 3.28 6.03 -2.77
N GLY A 94 4.11 6.92 -2.22
CA GLY A 94 3.91 8.36 -2.37
C GLY A 94 4.58 8.98 -3.59
N GLU A 95 5.18 8.18 -4.47
CA GLU A 95 5.88 8.65 -5.67
C GLU A 95 5.70 7.72 -6.88
N SER A 96 5.89 8.29 -8.07
CA SER A 96 5.61 7.72 -9.39
C SER A 96 6.84 7.19 -10.16
N LEU A 97 8.01 7.09 -9.53
CA LEU A 97 9.26 6.65 -10.14
C LEU A 97 9.12 5.24 -10.73
N LYS A 98 9.59 5.09 -11.97
CA LYS A 98 9.54 3.82 -12.74
C LYS A 98 10.26 2.65 -12.08
N ILE A 99 11.13 2.89 -11.10
CA ILE A 99 11.81 1.83 -10.34
C ILE A 99 10.81 1.01 -9.49
N ASN A 100 9.66 1.57 -9.14
CA ASN A 100 8.55 0.85 -8.49
C ASN A 100 7.96 -0.28 -9.34
N ASN A 101 8.17 -0.26 -10.67
CA ASN A 101 7.71 -1.33 -11.55
C ASN A 101 8.33 -2.69 -11.18
N ALA A 102 9.55 -2.70 -10.62
CA ALA A 102 10.20 -3.92 -10.18
C ALA A 102 9.71 -4.43 -8.80
N ALA A 103 8.94 -3.64 -8.04
CA ALA A 103 8.58 -3.95 -6.65
C ALA A 103 7.76 -5.24 -6.49
N SER A 104 7.01 -5.62 -7.53
CA SER A 104 6.19 -6.82 -7.57
C SER A 104 6.97 -8.07 -7.97
N LYS A 105 8.20 -7.95 -8.50
CA LYS A 105 8.94 -9.07 -9.12
C LYS A 105 9.12 -10.26 -8.19
N GLY A 106 9.54 -10.00 -6.94
CA GLY A 106 9.75 -11.05 -5.95
C GLY A 106 8.44 -11.75 -5.56
N LEU A 107 7.36 -10.99 -5.41
CA LEU A 107 6.04 -11.51 -5.08
C LEU A 107 5.46 -12.34 -6.23
N ILE A 108 5.55 -11.85 -7.46
CA ILE A 108 5.05 -12.57 -8.65
C ILE A 108 5.74 -13.93 -8.80
N ARG A 109 7.06 -13.99 -8.59
CA ARG A 109 7.79 -15.28 -8.59
C ARG A 109 7.30 -16.21 -7.49
N LEU A 110 7.01 -15.69 -6.30
CA LEU A 110 6.46 -16.48 -5.19
C LEU A 110 5.07 -17.02 -5.55
N LEU A 111 4.19 -16.17 -6.07
CA LEU A 111 2.82 -16.54 -6.49
C LEU A 111 2.85 -17.59 -7.60
N LYS A 112 3.72 -17.42 -8.61
CA LYS A 112 3.92 -18.43 -9.66
C LYS A 112 4.33 -19.79 -9.09
N LYS A 113 5.25 -19.84 -8.12
CA LYS A 113 5.64 -21.09 -7.42
C LYS A 113 4.50 -21.71 -6.60
N ARG A 114 3.47 -20.94 -6.27
CA ARG A 114 2.24 -21.38 -5.62
C ARG A 114 1.15 -21.78 -6.61
N GLY A 115 1.41 -21.66 -7.92
CA GLY A 115 0.47 -21.95 -9.00
C GLY A 115 -0.46 -20.79 -9.37
N TYR A 116 -0.28 -19.62 -8.78
CA TYR A 116 -1.09 -18.44 -9.05
C TYR A 116 -0.59 -17.71 -10.31
N SER A 117 -1.53 -17.29 -11.15
CA SER A 117 -1.28 -16.53 -12.38
C SER A 117 -1.57 -15.05 -12.12
N THR A 118 -0.51 -14.23 -12.06
CA THR A 118 -0.66 -12.77 -11.87
C THR A 118 -1.05 -12.10 -13.19
N LEU A 119 -2.26 -11.54 -13.21
CA LEU A 119 -2.87 -10.88 -14.36
C LEU A 119 -2.27 -9.49 -14.61
N ARG A 120 -2.13 -8.69 -13.54
CA ARG A 120 -1.61 -7.31 -13.58
C ARG A 120 -1.11 -6.88 -12.22
N ASP A 121 -0.21 -5.90 -12.22
CA ASP A 121 0.10 -5.09 -11.04
C ASP A 121 -0.26 -3.62 -11.27
N TYR A 122 -1.03 -3.06 -10.35
CA TYR A 122 -1.48 -1.68 -10.36
C TYR A 122 -0.69 -0.86 -9.36
N HIS A 123 -0.28 0.34 -9.75
CA HIS A 123 0.45 1.26 -8.87
C HIS A 123 -0.45 2.45 -8.52
N PHE A 124 -0.84 2.52 -7.26
CA PHE A 124 -1.61 3.63 -6.69
C PHE A 124 -0.68 4.61 -5.98
N LEU A 125 -1.01 5.89 -6.08
CA LEU A 125 -0.30 6.95 -5.37
C LEU A 125 -1.12 7.43 -4.19
N MET A 126 -0.54 7.32 -2.99
CA MET A 126 -1.12 7.81 -1.74
C MET A 126 -0.03 8.53 -0.94
N PRO A 127 -0.36 9.57 -0.17
CA PRO A 127 0.63 10.35 0.56
C PRO A 127 1.62 9.54 1.40
N TYR A 128 2.84 10.06 1.51
CA TYR A 128 3.89 9.46 2.31
C TYR A 128 3.53 9.34 3.80
N ASN A 129 4.07 8.30 4.42
CA ASN A 129 4.10 8.12 5.87
C ASN A 129 5.51 8.25 6.47
N ILE A 130 6.49 8.51 5.61
CA ILE A 130 7.91 8.69 5.90
C ILE A 130 8.51 9.60 4.82
N TRP A 131 9.58 10.33 5.14
CA TRP A 131 10.20 11.44 4.39
C TRP A 131 9.67 12.82 4.78
N PHE A 132 8.47 13.17 4.32
CA PHE A 132 7.87 14.48 4.59
C PHE A 132 6.36 14.42 4.36
N LYS A 133 5.64 15.34 5.00
CA LYS A 133 4.19 15.47 4.85
C LYS A 133 3.87 16.21 3.55
N TYR A 134 3.12 15.57 2.65
CA TYR A 134 2.52 16.26 1.51
C TYR A 134 1.47 17.29 1.94
N SER A 135 1.32 18.34 1.13
CA SER A 135 0.27 19.36 1.28
C SER A 135 -1.12 18.78 1.01
N ASP A 136 -2.13 19.36 1.66
CA ASP A 136 -3.53 18.93 1.56
C ASP A 136 -4.07 18.87 0.12
N PRO A 137 -3.81 19.85 -0.78
CA PRO A 137 -4.23 19.75 -2.17
C PRO A 137 -3.65 18.53 -2.93
N LEU A 138 -2.42 18.14 -2.61
CA LEU A 138 -1.78 16.98 -3.23
C LEU A 138 -2.34 15.68 -2.64
N ALA A 139 -2.61 15.66 -1.33
CA ALA A 139 -3.26 14.52 -0.69
C ALA A 139 -4.69 14.31 -1.22
N LYS A 140 -5.47 15.39 -1.40
CA LYS A 140 -6.77 15.39 -2.11
C LYS A 140 -6.62 14.80 -3.51
N HIS A 141 -5.67 15.30 -4.29
CA HIS A 141 -5.46 14.86 -5.67
C HIS A 141 -5.12 13.37 -5.75
N MET A 142 -4.17 12.89 -4.93
CA MET A 142 -3.80 11.46 -4.84
C MET A 142 -4.99 10.57 -4.46
N TYR A 143 -5.82 11.04 -3.53
CA TYR A 143 -6.98 10.29 -3.04
C TYR A 143 -8.08 10.15 -4.09
N ARG A 144 -8.48 11.25 -4.74
CA ARG A 144 -9.49 11.24 -5.81
C ARG A 144 -9.06 10.38 -7.01
N TYR A 145 -7.79 10.50 -7.42
CA TYR A 145 -7.26 9.63 -8.46
C TYR A 145 -7.24 8.15 -8.04
N SER A 146 -7.00 7.83 -6.76
CA SER A 146 -7.08 6.46 -6.27
C SER A 146 -8.50 5.90 -6.27
N LEU A 147 -9.52 6.72 -6.02
CA LEU A 147 -10.93 6.33 -6.17
C LEU A 147 -11.24 5.97 -7.63
N ALA A 148 -10.93 6.86 -8.57
CA ALA A 148 -11.12 6.63 -10.01
C ALA A 148 -10.31 5.42 -10.52
N GLN A 149 -9.05 5.29 -10.08
CA GLN A 149 -8.19 4.16 -10.42
C GLN A 149 -8.74 2.83 -9.90
N SER A 150 -9.44 2.82 -8.77
CA SER A 150 -10.08 1.60 -8.26
C SER A 150 -11.20 1.12 -9.19
N GLN A 151 -11.97 2.05 -9.77
CA GLN A 151 -12.97 1.72 -10.80
C GLN A 151 -12.33 1.20 -12.09
N LEU A 152 -11.18 1.77 -12.47
CA LEU A 152 -10.39 1.29 -13.60
C LEU A 152 -9.91 -0.16 -13.38
N VAL A 153 -9.38 -0.47 -12.19
CA VAL A 153 -8.93 -1.83 -11.84
C VAL A 153 -10.05 -2.84 -12.03
N VAL A 154 -11.21 -2.59 -11.41
CA VAL A 154 -12.35 -3.52 -11.49
C VAL A 154 -12.85 -3.65 -12.92
N THR A 155 -12.97 -2.56 -13.66
CA THR A 155 -13.43 -2.57 -15.06
C THR A 155 -12.51 -3.39 -15.96
N GLU A 156 -11.18 -3.24 -15.83
CA GLU A 156 -10.24 -4.03 -16.63
C GLU A 156 -10.24 -5.52 -16.29
N LEU A 157 -10.39 -5.86 -15.00
CA LEU A 157 -10.44 -7.24 -14.54
C LEU A 157 -11.72 -7.93 -15.02
N LEU A 158 -12.86 -7.25 -14.96
CA LEU A 158 -14.14 -7.78 -15.45
C LEU A 158 -14.18 -7.93 -16.98
N ASN A 159 -13.59 -6.97 -17.71
CA ASN A 159 -13.52 -7.05 -19.17
C ASN A 159 -12.52 -8.10 -19.67
N GLY A 160 -11.82 -8.82 -18.79
CA GLY A 160 -10.81 -9.81 -19.18
C GLY A 160 -9.60 -9.22 -19.91
N ASN A 161 -9.36 -7.91 -19.76
CA ASN A 161 -8.34 -7.14 -20.49
C ASN A 161 -7.20 -6.58 -19.60
N PRO A 162 -6.64 -7.35 -18.63
CA PRO A 162 -5.50 -6.87 -17.87
C PRO A 162 -4.27 -6.76 -18.78
N LYS A 163 -3.61 -5.60 -18.82
CA LYS A 163 -2.41 -5.32 -19.65
C LYS A 163 -1.12 -6.02 -19.19
N GLY A 164 -1.23 -7.15 -18.48
CA GLY A 164 -0.07 -7.86 -17.93
C GLY A 164 0.62 -7.10 -16.80
N VAL A 165 1.75 -7.65 -16.36
CA VAL A 165 2.60 -7.05 -15.31
C VAL A 165 3.47 -5.93 -15.91
N SER A 166 3.64 -4.86 -15.15
CA SER A 166 4.45 -3.69 -15.48
C SER A 166 5.89 -4.07 -15.86
N ARG A 167 6.34 -3.59 -17.02
CA ARG A 167 7.76 -3.69 -17.42
C ARG A 167 8.62 -2.78 -16.55
N ALA A 168 9.76 -3.27 -16.09
CA ALA A 168 10.72 -2.52 -15.29
C ALA A 168 12.07 -2.45 -16.01
N PRO A 169 12.80 -1.32 -15.95
CA PRO A 169 14.13 -1.23 -16.53
C PRO A 169 15.12 -2.10 -15.76
N LEU A 170 16.19 -2.57 -16.41
CA LEU A 170 17.16 -3.50 -15.80
C LEU A 170 17.73 -2.96 -14.48
N ARG A 171 18.06 -1.66 -14.41
CA ARG A 171 18.53 -0.98 -13.19
C ARG A 171 17.57 -1.12 -12.01
N ALA A 172 16.25 -1.15 -12.24
CA ALA A 172 15.26 -1.31 -11.19
C ALA A 172 15.36 -2.70 -10.55
N HIS A 173 15.77 -3.72 -11.30
CA HIS A 173 16.01 -5.06 -10.77
C HIS A 173 17.25 -5.13 -9.89
N VAL A 174 18.32 -4.40 -10.24
CA VAL A 174 19.53 -4.30 -9.43
C VAL A 174 19.24 -3.56 -8.12
N ILE A 175 18.60 -2.40 -8.21
CA ILE A 175 18.18 -1.60 -7.03
C ILE A 175 17.28 -2.44 -6.11
N ASN A 176 16.28 -3.13 -6.67
CA ASN A 176 15.39 -4.02 -5.92
C ASN A 176 16.16 -5.13 -5.18
N ALA A 177 17.21 -5.69 -5.79
CA ALA A 177 18.02 -6.74 -5.19
C ALA A 177 18.88 -6.21 -4.04
N ILE A 178 19.59 -5.10 -4.25
CA ILE A 178 20.45 -4.45 -3.24
C ILE A 178 19.62 -4.01 -2.03
N LEU A 179 18.47 -3.36 -2.27
CA LEU A 179 17.66 -2.80 -1.20
C LEU A 179 16.83 -3.83 -0.41
N LYS A 180 16.96 -5.14 -0.71
CA LYS A 180 16.47 -6.19 0.21
C LYS A 180 17.16 -6.14 1.57
N VAL A 181 18.38 -5.58 1.64
CA VAL A 181 19.10 -5.29 2.88
C VAL A 181 18.33 -4.32 3.79
N GLN A 182 17.35 -3.57 3.27
CA GLN A 182 16.45 -2.78 4.12
C GLN A 182 15.69 -3.66 5.13
N LYS A 183 15.45 -4.95 4.86
CA LYS A 183 14.71 -5.83 5.78
C LYS A 183 15.44 -6.05 7.11
N PRO A 184 16.73 -6.45 7.14
CA PRO A 184 17.50 -6.46 8.39
C PRO A 184 17.72 -5.05 8.94
N ALA A 185 17.93 -4.05 8.09
CA ALA A 185 18.10 -2.66 8.54
C ALA A 185 16.87 -2.13 9.29
N ALA A 186 15.65 -2.51 8.88
CA ALA A 186 14.42 -2.11 9.55
C ALA A 186 14.30 -2.68 10.96
N ARG A 187 14.76 -3.93 11.15
CA ARG A 187 14.81 -4.55 12.48
C ARG A 187 15.87 -3.89 13.36
N LEU A 188 17.01 -3.51 12.79
CA LEU A 188 18.08 -2.82 13.51
C LEU A 188 17.64 -1.41 13.93
N ASN A 189 17.12 -0.61 13.00
CA ASN A 189 16.61 0.72 13.29
C ASN A 189 15.42 0.68 14.27
N GLY A 190 14.57 -0.35 14.18
CA GLY A 190 13.47 -0.56 15.12
C GLY A 190 13.90 -0.65 16.59
N ARG A 191 15.12 -1.10 16.89
CA ARG A 191 15.68 -1.13 18.25
C ARG A 191 16.04 0.25 18.78
N LEU A 192 16.17 1.23 17.89
CA LEU A 192 16.48 2.63 18.21
C LEU A 192 15.21 3.46 18.41
N TYR A 193 14.01 2.86 18.25
CA TYR A 193 12.75 3.54 18.50
C TYR A 193 12.60 3.77 20.00
N LYS A 194 12.10 4.96 20.35
CA LYS A 194 11.86 5.36 21.73
C LYS A 194 10.58 6.19 21.79
N ALA A 195 9.84 6.05 22.88
CA ALA A 195 8.81 7.01 23.24
C ALA A 195 9.44 8.05 24.19
N ASP A 196 9.18 9.32 23.94
CA ASP A 196 9.53 10.42 24.83
C ASP A 196 8.63 10.37 26.07
N PRO A 197 9.19 10.09 27.27
CA PRO A 197 8.39 9.96 28.49
C PRO A 197 7.74 11.28 28.91
N ALA A 198 8.26 12.44 28.48
CA ALA A 198 7.66 13.74 28.80
C ALA A 198 6.40 14.03 27.95
N LYS A 199 6.25 13.35 26.80
CA LYS A 199 5.11 13.52 25.89
C LYS A 199 4.14 12.34 25.95
N CYS A 200 4.62 11.14 26.25
CA CYS A 200 3.82 9.93 26.10
C CYS A 200 2.76 9.81 27.20
N THR A 201 1.49 9.79 26.81
CA THR A 201 0.33 9.58 27.70
C THR A 201 -0.02 8.11 27.92
N LEU A 202 0.78 7.17 27.42
CA LEU A 202 0.53 5.71 27.47
C LEU A 202 -0.84 5.28 26.90
N CYS A 203 -1.40 6.03 25.96
CA CYS A 203 -2.73 5.80 25.38
C CYS A 203 -2.92 4.45 24.63
N GLY A 204 -1.86 3.68 24.38
CA GLY A 204 -1.94 2.36 23.75
C GLY A 204 -2.22 2.33 22.24
N ILE A 205 -2.37 3.49 21.57
CA ILE A 205 -2.64 3.54 20.12
C ILE A 205 -1.54 2.83 19.32
N CYS A 206 -0.27 3.10 19.66
CA CYS A 206 0.88 2.53 18.95
C CYS A 206 1.00 1.01 19.12
N GLU A 207 0.65 0.48 20.31
CA GLU A 207 0.60 -0.95 20.61
C GLU A 207 -0.52 -1.63 19.81
N LYS A 208 -1.77 -1.16 19.97
CA LYS A 208 -2.96 -1.75 19.33
C LYS A 208 -2.87 -1.74 17.80
N GLY A 209 -2.27 -0.71 17.22
CA GLY A 209 -2.15 -0.60 15.78
C GLY A 209 -0.87 -1.17 15.17
N CYS A 210 0.03 -1.77 15.95
CA CYS A 210 1.26 -2.34 15.41
C CYS A 210 0.95 -3.64 14.62
N PRO A 211 1.12 -3.67 13.27
CA PRO A 211 0.71 -4.82 12.47
C PRO A 211 1.61 -6.06 12.64
N VAL A 212 2.67 -5.94 13.43
CA VAL A 212 3.66 -6.99 13.71
C VAL A 212 3.89 -7.19 15.21
N ALA A 213 2.99 -6.67 16.06
CA ALA A 213 3.05 -6.79 17.52
C ALA A 213 4.45 -6.47 18.10
N ASN A 214 5.06 -5.38 17.62
CA ASN A 214 6.41 -4.98 18.02
C ASN A 214 6.42 -4.04 19.23
N ILE A 215 5.28 -3.54 19.66
CA ILE A 215 5.19 -2.51 20.69
C ILE A 215 4.34 -3.09 21.82
N GLU A 216 4.82 -2.95 23.05
CA GLU A 216 4.15 -3.39 24.27
C GLU A 216 4.26 -2.28 25.31
N ILE A 217 3.15 -1.93 25.97
CA ILE A 217 3.16 -1.03 27.12
C ILE A 217 3.20 -1.88 28.38
N LYS A 218 4.33 -1.80 29.09
CA LYS A 218 4.57 -2.58 30.31
C LYS A 218 5.31 -1.72 31.33
N GLU A 219 4.91 -1.84 32.60
CA GLU A 219 5.54 -1.12 33.72
C GLU A 219 5.59 0.41 33.50
N GLY A 220 4.50 0.98 32.96
CA GLY A 220 4.39 2.41 32.70
C GLY A 220 5.29 2.92 31.57
N LYS A 221 5.84 2.04 30.72
CA LYS A 221 6.73 2.40 29.61
C LYS A 221 6.35 1.71 28.31
N VAL A 222 6.61 2.38 27.19
CA VAL A 222 6.45 1.83 25.84
C VAL A 222 7.74 1.09 25.46
N ASN A 223 7.64 -0.21 25.24
CA ASN A 223 8.75 -1.09 24.88
C ASN A 223 8.70 -1.45 23.39
N PHE A 224 9.83 -1.35 22.70
CA PHE A 224 9.98 -1.71 21.29
C PHE A 224 10.78 -3.00 21.13
N SER A 225 10.15 -4.02 20.54
CA SER A 225 10.74 -5.31 20.22
C SER A 225 11.60 -5.30 18.94
N LYS A 226 12.05 -6.48 18.51
CA LYS A 226 12.97 -6.69 17.36
C LYS A 226 12.26 -6.97 16.03
N GLN A 227 10.94 -6.96 15.98
CA GLN A 227 10.10 -7.32 14.83
C GLN A 227 9.64 -6.12 13.98
N CYS A 228 10.14 -4.92 14.25
CA CYS A 228 9.72 -3.69 13.56
C CYS A 228 9.77 -3.83 12.03
N ALA A 229 8.64 -3.52 11.39
CA ALA A 229 8.50 -3.50 9.93
C ALA A 229 8.74 -2.10 9.32
N MET A 230 9.12 -1.11 10.15
CA MET A 230 9.28 0.29 9.77
C MET A 230 8.06 0.86 9.01
N CYS A 231 6.86 0.50 9.45
CA CYS A 231 5.63 0.89 8.77
C CYS A 231 5.12 2.30 9.15
N MET A 232 5.75 2.94 10.14
CA MET A 232 5.46 4.28 10.66
C MET A 232 4.09 4.50 11.29
N TYR A 233 3.28 3.45 11.51
CA TYR A 233 2.00 3.58 12.23
C TYR A 233 2.16 4.29 13.58
N CYS A 234 3.08 3.79 14.41
CA CYS A 234 3.31 4.32 15.75
C CYS A 234 3.67 5.81 15.80
N SER A 235 4.45 6.32 14.85
CA SER A 235 4.82 7.74 14.81
C SER A 235 3.75 8.60 14.15
N MET A 236 3.08 8.10 13.11
CA MET A 236 2.08 8.86 12.36
C MET A 236 0.78 9.07 13.16
N TYR A 237 0.42 8.09 14.00
CA TYR A 237 -0.82 8.10 14.79
C TYR A 237 -0.61 8.41 16.28
N CYS A 238 0.60 8.78 16.71
CA CYS A 238 0.81 9.23 18.08
C CYS A 238 0.28 10.67 18.24
N PRO A 239 -0.77 10.91 19.05
CA PRO A 239 -1.36 12.24 19.19
C PRO A 239 -0.38 13.24 19.80
N GLU A 240 0.49 12.78 20.71
CA GLU A 240 1.47 13.60 21.42
C GLU A 240 2.81 13.75 20.69
N ASP A 241 2.93 13.20 19.47
CA ASP A 241 4.19 13.10 18.73
C ASP A 241 5.38 12.50 19.53
N ALA A 242 5.06 11.61 20.49
CA ALA A 242 6.02 11.09 21.44
C ALA A 242 7.01 10.07 20.84
N ILE A 243 6.72 9.51 19.66
CA ILE A 243 7.55 8.43 19.09
C ILE A 243 8.70 9.00 18.25
N SER A 244 9.93 8.65 18.64
CA SER A 244 11.15 8.81 17.86
C SER A 244 11.44 7.55 17.04
N ILE A 245 11.65 7.70 15.73
CA ILE A 245 11.85 6.59 14.78
C ILE A 245 13.34 6.26 14.52
N GLY A 246 14.16 6.37 15.57
CA GLY A 246 15.58 6.05 15.53
C GLY A 246 16.37 6.99 14.60
N LEU A 247 17.14 6.40 13.68
CA LEU A 247 17.98 7.14 12.73
C LEU A 247 17.17 8.02 11.77
N LEU A 248 15.88 7.74 11.62
CA LEU A 248 15.01 8.40 10.65
C LEU A 248 14.16 9.50 11.31
N LYS A 249 14.45 9.90 12.55
CA LYS A 249 13.62 10.81 13.36
C LYS A 249 13.24 12.13 12.67
N PHE A 250 14.11 12.66 11.81
CA PHE A 250 13.87 13.90 11.06
C PHE A 250 13.04 13.72 9.78
N TRP A 251 12.73 12.47 9.41
CA TRP A 251 11.95 12.11 8.23
C TRP A 251 10.58 11.53 8.61
N LYS A 252 10.16 11.65 9.87
CA LYS A 252 8.84 11.16 10.29
C LYS A 252 7.74 12.08 9.77
N VAL A 253 6.60 11.49 9.42
CA VAL A 253 5.35 12.21 9.20
C VAL A 253 4.51 12.01 10.46
N ASN A 254 4.05 13.10 11.07
CA ASN A 254 3.08 13.08 12.15
C ASN A 254 1.71 13.56 11.62
N GLY A 255 0.66 12.87 12.07
CA GLY A 255 -0.72 13.20 11.80
C GLY A 255 -1.22 12.49 10.54
N PRO A 256 -2.33 11.75 10.62
CA PRO A 256 -2.93 11.14 9.45
C PRO A 256 -3.47 12.19 8.48
N TYR A 257 -3.66 11.79 7.23
CA TYR A 257 -4.37 12.59 6.23
C TYR A 257 -5.88 12.39 6.38
N PRO A 258 -6.67 13.47 6.55
CA PRO A 258 -8.12 13.37 6.68
C PRO A 258 -8.79 13.27 5.30
N TYR A 259 -8.52 12.16 4.59
CA TYR A 259 -8.84 12.02 3.16
C TYR A 259 -10.27 12.36 2.76
N THR A 260 -11.29 11.94 3.53
CA THR A 260 -12.68 12.25 3.22
C THR A 260 -12.93 13.77 3.27
N GLN A 261 -12.51 14.42 4.36
CA GLN A 261 -12.61 15.89 4.50
C GLN A 261 -11.87 16.59 3.35
N LEU A 262 -10.64 16.16 3.04
CA LEU A 262 -9.86 16.75 1.94
C LEU A 262 -10.51 16.53 0.57
N SER A 263 -11.17 15.40 0.35
CA SER A 263 -11.82 15.07 -0.92
C SER A 263 -12.98 16.00 -1.21
N ASP A 264 -13.76 16.30 -0.17
CA ASP A 264 -15.02 17.05 -0.24
C ASP A 264 -14.81 18.58 -0.09
N ASP A 265 -13.62 19.01 0.32
CA ASP A 265 -13.29 20.42 0.49
C ASP A 265 -13.09 21.12 -0.87
N GLU A 266 -14.13 21.82 -1.34
CA GLU A 266 -14.14 22.57 -2.61
C GLU A 266 -13.14 23.74 -2.66
N THR A 267 -12.66 24.23 -1.51
CA THR A 267 -11.69 25.34 -1.45
C THR A 267 -10.29 24.91 -1.88
N LEU A 268 -9.98 23.61 -1.79
CA LEU A 268 -8.69 23.07 -2.20
C LEU A 268 -8.64 22.84 -3.73
N PRO A 269 -7.59 23.34 -4.42
CA PRO A 269 -7.51 23.24 -5.87
C PRO A 269 -7.46 21.79 -6.36
N PHE A 270 -8.27 21.49 -7.37
CA PHE A 270 -8.29 20.21 -8.06
C PHE A 270 -8.62 20.42 -9.55
N PRO A 271 -7.84 19.89 -10.51
CA PRO A 271 -6.65 19.05 -10.31
C PRO A 271 -5.44 19.85 -9.82
N PHE A 272 -4.77 19.36 -8.76
CA PHE A 272 -3.54 19.97 -8.25
C PHE A 272 -2.27 19.68 -9.07
N ILE A 273 -2.17 18.50 -9.71
CA ILE A 273 -1.10 18.19 -10.65
C ILE A 273 -1.60 18.42 -12.07
N THR A 274 -0.95 19.34 -12.77
CA THR A 274 -1.23 19.75 -14.15
C THR A 274 0.04 19.69 -15.01
N LYS A 275 -0.07 19.95 -16.31
CA LYS A 275 1.08 20.01 -17.23
C LYS A 275 2.08 21.12 -16.88
N GLU A 276 1.64 22.17 -16.19
CA GLU A 276 2.44 23.31 -15.73
C GLU A 276 3.13 23.08 -14.37
N THR A 277 2.89 21.93 -13.72
CA THR A 277 3.44 21.66 -12.38
C THR A 277 4.97 21.66 -12.37
N LYS A 278 5.57 22.47 -11.49
CA LYS A 278 7.03 22.66 -11.37
C LYS A 278 7.64 21.92 -10.16
N GLY A 279 8.98 21.95 -10.07
CA GLY A 279 9.73 21.40 -8.94
C GLY A 279 9.68 19.87 -8.84
N ILE A 280 9.84 19.33 -7.64
CA ILE A 280 9.83 17.88 -7.40
C ILE A 280 8.50 17.21 -7.79
N LYS A 281 7.39 17.98 -7.78
CA LYS A 281 6.05 17.50 -8.13
C LYS A 281 5.91 17.17 -9.63
N ARG A 282 6.82 17.63 -10.49
CA ARG A 282 6.85 17.25 -11.92
C ARG A 282 6.94 15.74 -12.14
N LEU A 283 7.47 15.00 -11.16
CA LEU A 283 7.56 13.54 -11.19
C LEU A 283 6.18 12.88 -11.37
N PHE A 284 5.10 13.52 -10.91
CA PHE A 284 3.74 12.99 -10.96
C PHE A 284 3.05 13.20 -12.31
N ILE A 285 3.48 14.17 -13.13
CA ILE A 285 2.78 14.59 -14.35
C ILE A 285 2.53 13.41 -15.28
N ASN A 286 3.58 12.67 -15.63
CA ASN A 286 3.48 11.54 -16.55
C ASN A 286 2.58 10.42 -16.02
N HIS A 287 2.56 10.21 -14.70
CA HIS A 287 1.72 9.19 -14.08
C HIS A 287 0.24 9.55 -14.22
N TYR A 288 -0.13 10.77 -13.85
CA TYR A 288 -1.54 11.20 -13.93
C TYR A 288 -2.01 11.42 -15.37
N HIS A 289 -1.14 11.86 -16.27
CA HIS A 289 -1.44 11.88 -17.71
C HIS A 289 -1.81 10.48 -18.23
N GLN A 290 -1.00 9.46 -17.93
CA GLN A 290 -1.28 8.07 -18.34
C GLN A 290 -2.54 7.49 -17.67
N LEU A 291 -2.88 7.93 -16.46
CA LEU A 291 -4.16 7.56 -15.83
C LEU A 291 -5.34 8.23 -16.53
N ASN A 292 -5.25 9.53 -16.85
CA ASN A 292 -6.30 10.25 -17.55
C ASN A 292 -6.60 9.65 -18.93
N GLU A 293 -5.58 9.25 -19.68
CA GLU A 293 -5.76 8.52 -20.95
C GLU A 293 -6.54 7.21 -20.74
N GLN A 294 -6.26 6.48 -19.66
CA GLN A 294 -6.97 5.25 -19.33
C GLN A 294 -8.40 5.54 -18.84
N PHE A 295 -8.60 6.58 -18.04
CA PHE A 295 -9.92 6.99 -17.57
C PHE A 295 -10.81 7.41 -18.72
N ALA A 296 -10.31 8.22 -19.66
CA ALA A 296 -11.01 8.59 -20.88
C ALA A 296 -11.45 7.35 -21.69
N LYS A 297 -10.56 6.36 -21.84
CA LYS A 297 -10.88 5.10 -22.54
C LYS A 297 -12.06 4.35 -21.93
N TYR A 298 -12.22 4.39 -20.61
CA TYR A 298 -13.28 3.67 -19.88
C TYR A 298 -14.40 4.59 -19.39
N LYS A 299 -14.42 5.86 -19.80
CA LYS A 299 -15.41 6.88 -19.36
C LYS A 299 -15.49 6.99 -17.83
N ILE A 300 -14.34 7.04 -17.17
CA ILE A 300 -14.22 7.20 -15.72
C ILE A 300 -13.91 8.66 -15.41
N GLU A 301 -14.66 9.23 -14.47
CA GLU A 301 -14.44 10.58 -13.95
C GLU A 301 -13.65 10.54 -12.64
N VAL A 302 -12.96 11.64 -12.32
CA VAL A 302 -12.08 11.78 -11.14
C VAL A 302 -12.58 12.86 -10.21
#